data_AF-A0A928P405-F1
#
_entry.id   AF-A0A928P405-F1
#
_cell.length_a   1.000
_cell.length_b   1.000
_cell.length_c   1.000
_cell.angle_alpha   90.00
_cell.angle_beta   90.00
_cell.angle_gamma   90.00
#
_symmetry.space_group_name_H-M   'P 1'
#
loop_
_entity.id
_entity.type
_entity.pdbx_description
1 polymer ?
#
loop_
_entity_poly.entity_id
_entity_poly.type
_entity_poly.pdbx_seq_one_letter_code
_entity_poly.pdbx_strand_id
1 'polypeptide(L)'
;MKNLEYEDYIKNKLNEPNTYSQGYVAFLDMMGFQKLCKDESCERIKAIIDDIELFKYKFINSFSKLVIPEDIISQTTVKIISDSIIVTAPDNYYGLLYILYFTATLHMILLDCDVLLRGGIEKGDFFVTETTIFGPAVIDSYDIENSTTYPRVQISASIIDDLRKIGFEKKKTVDYYTDLKNDKDLHLSEIETFICKDFDDCYFVHYFNTIENIALFRNSVKKERIYHFIEEQIKKYKGNKKLSLKYGWLRNYYDHYLSKSFISKISEELHNGRH
;
A
#
# COMPACT_ATOMS: atom_id res chain seq x y z
N MET A 1 -25.53 -31.91 -22.56
CA MET A 1 -24.30 -31.40 -21.91
C MET A 1 -24.30 -29.87 -21.88
N LYS A 2 -24.29 -29.14 -23.01
CA LYS A 2 -24.29 -27.65 -23.01
C LYS A 2 -25.42 -26.97 -22.22
N ASN A 3 -26.64 -27.52 -22.19
CA ASN A 3 -27.75 -26.93 -21.42
C ASN A 3 -27.59 -27.12 -19.89
N LEU A 4 -26.97 -28.21 -19.44
CA LEU A 4 -26.75 -28.48 -18.01
C LEU A 4 -25.69 -27.52 -17.44
N GLU A 5 -24.60 -27.27 -18.18
CA GLU A 5 -23.56 -26.32 -17.77
C GLU A 5 -24.08 -24.87 -17.68
N TYR A 6 -25.02 -24.49 -18.56
CA TYR A 6 -25.63 -23.15 -18.53
C TYR A 6 -26.63 -22.99 -17.37
N GLU A 7 -27.44 -24.01 -17.09
CA GLU A 7 -28.34 -24.00 -15.93
C GLU A 7 -27.57 -23.97 -14.61
N ASP A 8 -26.49 -24.74 -14.50
CA ASP A 8 -25.59 -24.71 -13.35
C ASP A 8 -24.91 -23.34 -13.19
N TYR A 9 -24.50 -22.69 -14.29
CA TYR A 9 -23.98 -21.34 -14.26
C TYR A 9 -25.01 -20.33 -13.72
N ILE A 10 -26.25 -20.35 -14.21
CA ILE A 10 -27.32 -19.47 -13.73
C ILE A 10 -27.57 -19.73 -12.24
N LYS A 11 -27.67 -20.99 -11.84
CA LYS A 11 -27.90 -21.37 -10.44
C LYS A 11 -26.79 -20.86 -9.53
N ASN A 12 -25.53 -20.99 -9.94
CA ASN A 12 -24.39 -20.46 -9.21
C ASN A 12 -24.44 -18.93 -9.13
N LYS A 13 -24.80 -18.23 -10.21
CA LYS A 13 -24.97 -16.77 -10.23
C LYS A 13 -26.09 -16.28 -9.32
N LEU A 14 -27.21 -17.00 -9.23
CA LEU A 14 -28.31 -16.66 -8.32
C LEU A 14 -27.96 -16.89 -6.84
N ASN A 15 -26.93 -17.71 -6.57
CA ASN A 15 -26.43 -17.96 -5.21
C ASN A 15 -25.29 -17.01 -4.80
N GLU A 16 -24.77 -16.18 -5.71
CA GLU A 16 -23.82 -15.13 -5.33
C GLU A 16 -24.49 -14.15 -4.36
N PRO A 17 -23.74 -13.56 -3.42
CA PRO A 17 -24.29 -12.51 -2.56
C PRO A 17 -24.89 -11.40 -3.42
N ASN A 18 -25.93 -10.75 -2.90
CA ASN A 18 -26.60 -9.62 -3.55
C ASN A 18 -26.64 -8.37 -2.66
N THR A 19 -25.76 -8.32 -1.66
CA THR A 19 -25.64 -7.24 -0.68
C THR A 19 -24.23 -6.68 -0.69
N TYR A 20 -24.08 -5.40 -0.35
CA TYR A 20 -22.77 -4.83 -0.07
C TYR A 20 -22.19 -5.41 1.22
N SER A 21 -20.88 -5.60 1.20
CA SER A 21 -20.04 -5.73 2.38
C SER A 21 -19.58 -4.33 2.79
N GLN A 22 -19.44 -4.10 4.09
CA GLN A 22 -18.87 -2.89 4.65
C GLN A 22 -17.40 -3.14 5.00
N GLY A 23 -16.50 -2.25 4.59
CA GLY A 23 -15.08 -2.39 4.91
C GLY A 23 -14.19 -1.36 4.24
N TYR A 24 -12.92 -1.68 4.13
CA TYR A 24 -11.91 -0.84 3.51
C TYR A 24 -11.65 -1.29 2.07
N VAL A 25 -11.52 -0.32 1.17
CA VAL A 25 -11.13 -0.54 -0.22
C VAL A 25 -9.94 0.35 -0.54
N ALA A 26 -8.89 -0.24 -1.11
CA ALA A 26 -7.77 0.48 -1.69
C ALA A 26 -7.83 0.33 -3.21
N PHE A 27 -7.85 1.45 -3.93
CA PHE A 27 -7.65 1.49 -5.37
C PHE A 27 -6.24 2.01 -5.64
N LEU A 28 -5.42 1.19 -6.29
CA LEU A 28 -4.00 1.45 -6.51
C LEU A 28 -3.68 1.43 -8.00
N ASP A 29 -2.80 2.33 -8.44
CA ASP A 29 -2.41 2.53 -9.84
C ASP A 29 -0.88 2.53 -10.00
N MET A 30 -0.37 1.68 -10.90
CA MET A 30 1.04 1.65 -11.29
C MET A 30 1.36 2.84 -12.20
N MET A 31 1.97 3.88 -11.63
CA MET A 31 2.25 5.11 -12.37
C MET A 31 3.17 4.87 -13.56
N GLY A 32 2.71 5.26 -14.76
CA GLY A 32 3.51 5.18 -15.98
C GLY A 32 3.50 3.80 -16.64
N PHE A 33 2.64 2.88 -16.18
CA PHE A 33 2.51 1.54 -16.74
C PHE A 33 2.23 1.53 -18.25
N GLN A 34 1.41 2.46 -18.77
CA GLN A 34 1.19 2.57 -20.22
C GLN A 34 2.51 2.77 -20.99
N LYS A 35 3.42 3.59 -20.48
CA LYS A 35 4.74 3.81 -21.09
C LYS A 35 5.61 2.56 -20.94
N LEU A 36 5.57 1.93 -19.76
CA LEU A 36 6.26 0.67 -19.49
C LEU A 36 5.86 -0.41 -20.51
N CYS A 37 4.56 -0.58 -20.79
CA CYS A 37 4.07 -1.55 -21.78
C CYS A 37 4.48 -1.27 -23.22
N LYS A 38 4.79 -0.02 -23.55
CA LYS A 38 5.23 0.39 -24.90
C LYS A 38 6.74 0.28 -25.09
N ASP A 39 7.49 0.54 -24.03
CA ASP A 39 8.94 0.72 -24.09
C ASP A 39 9.70 -0.53 -23.62
N GLU A 40 9.11 -1.38 -22.78
CA GLU A 40 9.75 -2.57 -22.21
C GLU A 40 9.25 -3.88 -22.84
N SER A 41 10.00 -4.97 -22.63
CA SER A 41 9.63 -6.29 -23.13
C SER A 41 8.48 -6.93 -22.31
N CYS A 42 7.78 -7.88 -22.94
CA CYS A 42 6.73 -8.66 -22.27
C CYS A 42 7.27 -9.38 -21.03
N GLU A 43 8.49 -9.92 -21.11
CA GLU A 43 9.17 -10.61 -20.01
C GLU A 43 9.39 -9.69 -18.81
N ARG A 44 9.79 -8.43 -19.06
CA ARG A 44 9.98 -7.44 -18.00
C ARG A 44 8.66 -7.10 -17.30
N ILE A 45 7.59 -6.89 -18.07
CA ILE A 45 6.26 -6.59 -17.53
C ILE A 45 5.74 -7.79 -16.75
N LYS A 46 5.86 -9.00 -17.31
CA LYS A 46 5.45 -10.24 -16.67
C LYS A 46 6.18 -10.47 -15.34
N ALA A 47 7.48 -10.18 -15.28
CA ALA A 47 8.24 -10.28 -14.04
C ALA A 47 7.69 -9.37 -12.92
N ILE A 48 7.23 -8.15 -13.26
CA ILE A 48 6.62 -7.25 -12.28
C ILE A 48 5.30 -7.83 -11.77
N ILE A 49 4.45 -8.32 -12.68
CA ILE A 49 3.18 -8.94 -12.30
C ILE A 49 3.41 -10.19 -11.45
N ASP A 50 4.42 -11.00 -11.80
CA ASP A 50 4.80 -12.18 -11.01
C ASP A 50 5.31 -11.83 -9.62
N ASP A 51 6.04 -10.72 -9.47
CA ASP A 51 6.44 -10.23 -8.16
C ASP A 51 5.23 -9.83 -7.30
N ILE A 52 4.20 -9.22 -7.90
CA ILE A 52 2.96 -8.87 -7.19
C ILE A 52 2.19 -10.13 -6.78
N GLU A 53 2.03 -11.10 -7.69
CA GLU A 53 1.32 -12.36 -7.42
C GLU A 53 2.07 -13.20 -6.37
N LEU A 54 3.40 -13.27 -6.45
CA LEU A 54 4.23 -13.96 -5.46
C LEU A 54 4.14 -13.27 -4.09
N PHE A 55 4.18 -11.94 -4.06
CA PHE A 55 3.95 -11.17 -2.85
C PHE A 55 2.60 -11.48 -2.23
N LYS A 56 1.52 -11.35 -3.01
CA LYS A 56 0.15 -11.66 -2.58
C LYS A 56 0.07 -13.06 -1.99
N TYR A 57 0.63 -14.05 -2.68
CA TYR A 57 0.68 -15.43 -2.19
C TYR A 57 1.40 -15.55 -0.85
N LYS A 58 2.61 -15.01 -0.72
CA LYS A 58 3.39 -15.06 0.54
C LYS A 58 2.71 -14.27 1.66
N PHE A 59 2.11 -13.13 1.34
CA PHE A 59 1.42 -12.28 2.28
C PHE A 59 0.24 -13.02 2.89
N ILE A 60 -0.65 -13.56 2.06
CA ILE A 60 -1.87 -14.26 2.48
C ILE A 60 -1.56 -15.59 3.18
N ASN A 61 -0.59 -16.36 2.67
CA ASN A 61 -0.36 -17.73 3.16
C ASN A 61 0.67 -17.85 4.28
N SER A 62 1.53 -16.84 4.48
CA SER A 62 2.62 -16.94 5.45
C SER A 62 2.62 -15.78 6.42
N PHE A 63 2.77 -14.54 5.93
CA PHE A 63 3.02 -13.41 6.80
C PHE A 63 1.77 -12.95 7.56
N SER A 64 0.66 -12.78 6.84
CA SER A 64 -0.58 -12.31 7.46
C SER A 64 -1.03 -13.26 8.57
N LYS A 65 -0.91 -14.58 8.42
CA LYS A 65 -1.29 -15.55 9.47
C LYS A 65 -0.49 -15.40 10.78
N LEU A 66 0.64 -14.69 10.79
CA LEU A 66 1.44 -14.41 12.00
C LEU A 66 0.89 -13.21 12.79
N VAL A 67 0.16 -12.31 12.15
CA VAL A 67 -0.22 -10.99 12.70
C VAL A 67 -1.72 -10.73 12.61
N ILE A 68 -2.41 -11.40 11.69
CA ILE A 68 -3.79 -11.19 11.28
C ILE A 68 -4.52 -12.54 11.38
N PRO A 69 -5.68 -12.61 12.06
CA PRO A 69 -6.47 -13.84 12.16
C PRO A 69 -6.89 -14.41 10.80
N GLU A 70 -6.97 -15.74 10.68
CA GLU A 70 -7.27 -16.44 9.43
C GLU A 70 -8.68 -16.13 8.90
N ASP A 71 -9.65 -15.93 9.79
CA ASP A 71 -11.01 -15.52 9.44
C ASP A 71 -11.04 -14.12 8.81
N ILE A 72 -10.18 -13.20 9.27
CA ILE A 72 -10.02 -11.88 8.65
C ILE A 72 -9.40 -12.00 7.28
N ILE A 73 -8.32 -12.78 7.14
CA ILE A 73 -7.65 -13.00 5.84
C ILE A 73 -8.63 -13.56 4.81
N SER A 74 -9.50 -14.49 5.20
CA SER A 74 -10.52 -15.08 4.32
C SER A 74 -11.55 -14.09 3.78
N GLN A 75 -11.67 -12.92 4.40
CA GLN A 75 -12.57 -11.83 4.01
C GLN A 75 -11.86 -10.74 3.19
N THR A 76 -10.57 -10.92 2.88
CA THR A 76 -9.81 -9.98 2.05
C THR A 76 -9.82 -10.41 0.58
N THR A 77 -9.70 -9.46 -0.33
CA THR A 77 -9.58 -9.74 -1.77
C THR A 77 -8.55 -8.83 -2.40
N VAL A 78 -7.80 -9.37 -3.35
CA VAL A 78 -6.86 -8.61 -4.20
C VAL A 78 -7.14 -8.94 -5.66
N LYS A 79 -7.57 -7.93 -6.43
CA LYS A 79 -7.80 -8.00 -7.88
C LYS A 79 -6.77 -7.16 -8.61
N ILE A 80 -6.20 -7.72 -9.67
CA ILE A 80 -5.25 -7.04 -10.54
C ILE A 80 -5.85 -6.99 -11.94
N ILE A 81 -5.95 -5.80 -12.51
CA ILE A 81 -6.44 -5.56 -13.87
C ILE A 81 -5.54 -4.51 -14.50
N SER A 82 -4.71 -4.91 -15.48
CA SER A 82 -3.73 -4.01 -16.10
C SER A 82 -2.80 -3.37 -15.05
N ASP A 83 -2.86 -2.05 -14.91
CA ASP A 83 -2.15 -1.18 -13.98
C ASP A 83 -2.85 -1.00 -12.64
N SER A 84 -4.13 -1.38 -12.57
CA SER A 84 -4.96 -1.20 -11.40
C SER A 84 -4.92 -2.42 -10.49
N ILE A 85 -4.80 -2.15 -9.18
CA ILE A 85 -4.85 -3.16 -8.13
C ILE A 85 -5.89 -2.71 -7.11
N ILE A 86 -6.90 -3.55 -6.88
CA ILE A 86 -7.97 -3.28 -5.91
C ILE A 86 -7.82 -4.26 -4.75
N VAL A 87 -7.71 -3.73 -3.53
CA VAL A 87 -7.59 -4.50 -2.29
C VAL A 87 -8.79 -4.22 -1.41
N THR A 88 -9.43 -5.25 -0.87
CA THR A 88 -10.53 -5.10 0.09
C THR A 88 -10.22 -5.79 1.40
N ALA A 89 -10.73 -5.23 2.50
CA ALA A 89 -10.61 -5.80 3.84
C ALA A 89 -11.85 -5.47 4.69
N PRO A 90 -12.20 -6.29 5.71
CA PRO A 90 -13.40 -6.08 6.51
C PRO A 90 -13.31 -4.84 7.43
N ASP A 91 -14.46 -4.26 7.81
CA ASP A 91 -14.53 -3.10 8.72
C ASP A 91 -14.21 -3.45 10.18
N ASN A 92 -12.94 -3.70 10.47
CA ASN A 92 -12.44 -3.82 11.84
C ASN A 92 -10.95 -3.46 11.90
N TYR A 93 -10.39 -3.53 13.11
CA TYR A 93 -8.98 -3.25 13.39
C TYR A 93 -8.03 -4.02 12.46
N TYR A 94 -8.19 -5.35 12.38
CA TYR A 94 -7.31 -6.20 11.59
C TYR A 94 -7.48 -5.96 10.08
N GLY A 95 -8.68 -5.59 9.62
CA GLY A 95 -8.89 -5.20 8.23
C GLY A 95 -8.19 -3.90 7.86
N LEU A 96 -8.22 -2.90 8.74
CA LEU A 96 -7.45 -1.67 8.54
C LEU A 96 -5.94 -1.93 8.59
N LEU A 97 -5.47 -2.73 9.55
CA LEU A 97 -4.06 -3.11 9.63
C LEU A 97 -3.62 -3.87 8.36
N TYR A 98 -4.45 -4.82 7.89
CA TYR A 98 -4.22 -5.55 6.65
C TYR A 98 -4.02 -4.60 5.48
N ILE A 99 -4.96 -3.69 5.25
CA ILE A 99 -4.94 -2.86 4.04
C ILE A 99 -3.77 -1.87 4.06
N LEU A 100 -3.44 -1.31 5.22
CA LEU A 100 -2.28 -0.44 5.39
C LEU A 100 -0.97 -1.19 5.16
N TYR A 101 -0.80 -2.35 5.79
CA TYR A 101 0.42 -3.16 5.67
C TYR A 101 0.61 -3.70 4.25
N PHE A 102 -0.45 -4.28 3.67
CA PHE A 102 -0.43 -4.82 2.31
C PHE A 102 -0.04 -3.73 1.31
N THR A 103 -0.68 -2.57 1.41
CA THR A 103 -0.42 -1.41 0.54
C THR A 103 1.01 -0.90 0.71
N ALA A 104 1.49 -0.74 1.95
CA ALA A 104 2.85 -0.31 2.25
C ALA A 104 3.89 -1.24 1.61
N THR A 105 3.70 -2.55 1.80
CA THR A 105 4.63 -3.56 1.30
C THR A 105 4.60 -3.66 -0.22
N LEU A 106 3.39 -3.65 -0.82
CA LEU A 106 3.24 -3.65 -2.27
C LEU A 106 3.91 -2.43 -2.92
N HIS A 107 3.76 -1.26 -2.31
CA HIS A 107 4.43 -0.04 -2.78
C HIS A 107 5.95 -0.23 -2.78
N MET A 108 6.52 -0.79 -1.71
CA MET A 108 7.95 -1.05 -1.64
C MET A 108 8.44 -2.10 -2.64
N ILE A 109 7.64 -3.14 -2.90
CA ILE A 109 7.97 -4.17 -3.90
C ILE A 109 7.99 -3.57 -5.31
N LEU A 110 7.03 -2.72 -5.64
CA LEU A 110 6.97 -2.03 -6.92
C LEU A 110 8.07 -0.98 -7.06
N LEU A 111 8.40 -0.26 -5.99
CA LEU A 111 9.52 0.68 -5.96
C LEU A 111 10.86 -0.05 -6.19
N ASP A 112 11.01 -1.25 -5.64
CA ASP A 112 12.13 -2.16 -5.94
C ASP A 112 12.04 -2.79 -7.35
N CYS A 113 11.02 -2.45 -8.12
CA CYS A 113 10.93 -2.71 -9.55
C CYS A 113 10.99 -1.43 -10.39
N ASP A 114 11.39 -0.30 -9.79
CA ASP A 114 11.42 1.02 -10.42
C ASP A 114 10.02 1.50 -10.91
N VAL A 115 8.96 0.89 -10.37
CA VAL A 115 7.55 1.24 -10.61
C VAL A 115 7.03 1.98 -9.39
N LEU A 116 6.44 3.15 -9.64
CA LEU A 116 5.82 3.94 -8.58
C LEU A 116 4.35 3.59 -8.45
N LEU A 117 3.84 3.58 -7.22
CA LEU A 117 2.43 3.33 -6.93
C LEU A 117 1.78 4.63 -6.43
N ARG A 118 0.53 4.85 -6.83
CA ARG A 118 -0.36 5.83 -6.19
C ARG A 118 -1.70 5.19 -5.91
N GLY A 119 -2.54 5.83 -5.11
CA GLY A 119 -3.85 5.28 -4.82
C GLY A 119 -4.66 6.06 -3.81
N GLY A 120 -5.83 5.51 -3.51
CA GLY A 120 -6.72 5.96 -2.45
C GLY A 120 -7.22 4.79 -1.61
N ILE A 121 -7.39 5.01 -0.31
CA ILE A 121 -8.06 4.09 0.62
C ILE A 121 -9.31 4.76 1.15
N GLU A 122 -10.46 4.10 1.00
CA GLU A 122 -11.75 4.54 1.51
C GLU A 122 -12.38 3.44 2.38
N LYS A 123 -13.24 3.84 3.32
CA LYS A 123 -14.09 2.94 4.10
C LYS A 123 -15.54 3.10 3.67
N GLY A 124 -16.20 2.01 3.27
CA GLY A 124 -17.61 2.03 2.94
C GLY A 124 -18.11 0.74 2.29
N ASP A 125 -19.22 0.85 1.58
CA ASP A 125 -19.90 -0.25 0.91
C ASP A 125 -19.16 -0.68 -0.36
N PHE A 126 -18.94 -1.99 -0.50
CA PHE A 126 -18.44 -2.61 -1.72
C PHE A 126 -19.05 -4.00 -1.92
N PHE A 127 -19.11 -4.42 -3.18
CA PHE A 127 -19.49 -5.75 -3.60
C PHE A 127 -18.28 -6.41 -4.24
N VAL A 128 -18.02 -7.68 -3.92
CA VAL A 128 -16.92 -8.43 -4.51
C VAL A 128 -17.28 -9.90 -4.71
N THR A 129 -16.95 -10.43 -5.88
CA THR A 129 -16.95 -11.88 -6.20
C THR A 129 -15.61 -12.25 -6.81
N GLU A 130 -15.45 -13.49 -7.27
CA GLU A 130 -14.25 -13.92 -7.98
C GLU A 130 -13.95 -13.06 -9.21
N THR A 131 -14.98 -12.60 -9.94
CA THR A 131 -14.80 -11.88 -11.22
C THR A 131 -15.22 -10.42 -11.19
N THR A 132 -16.02 -10.01 -10.21
CA THR A 132 -16.65 -8.68 -10.19
C THR A 132 -16.29 -7.91 -8.92
N ILE A 133 -16.14 -6.60 -9.05
CA ILE A 133 -16.03 -5.67 -7.93
C ILE A 133 -16.67 -4.34 -8.31
N PHE A 134 -17.49 -3.77 -7.42
CA PHE A 134 -18.09 -2.46 -7.59
C PHE A 134 -18.63 -1.94 -6.24
N GLY A 135 -19.00 -0.67 -6.17
CA GLY A 135 -19.65 -0.09 -5.01
C GLY A 135 -19.14 1.33 -4.71
N PRO A 136 -19.83 2.07 -3.83
CA PRO A 136 -19.44 3.43 -3.47
C PRO A 136 -17.97 3.54 -3.04
N ALA A 137 -17.49 2.66 -2.14
CA ALA A 137 -16.11 2.72 -1.66
C ALA A 137 -15.07 2.44 -2.76
N VAL A 138 -15.44 1.67 -3.79
CA VAL A 138 -14.58 1.42 -4.97
C VAL A 138 -14.47 2.68 -5.82
N ILE A 139 -15.57 3.42 -5.99
CA ILE A 139 -15.60 4.69 -6.73
C ILE A 139 -14.83 5.77 -5.97
N ASP A 140 -15.11 5.92 -4.68
CA ASP A 140 -14.49 6.94 -3.84
C ASP A 140 -12.96 6.74 -3.73
N SER A 141 -12.50 5.50 -3.56
CA SER A 141 -11.06 5.19 -3.56
C SER A 141 -10.39 5.44 -4.93
N TYR A 142 -11.11 5.20 -6.04
CA TYR A 142 -10.66 5.58 -7.38
C TYR A 142 -10.58 7.10 -7.55
N ASP A 143 -11.57 7.86 -7.08
CA ASP A 143 -11.56 9.33 -7.17
C ASP A 143 -10.40 9.93 -6.35
N ILE A 144 -10.10 9.35 -5.18
CA ILE A 144 -8.91 9.70 -4.40
C ILE A 144 -7.63 9.40 -5.19
N GLU A 145 -7.50 8.23 -5.81
CA GLU A 145 -6.35 7.89 -6.68
C GLU A 145 -6.18 8.93 -7.80
N ASN A 146 -7.28 9.24 -8.50
CA ASN A 146 -7.26 10.13 -9.65
C ASN A 146 -6.85 11.57 -9.27
N SER A 147 -7.23 12.02 -8.07
CA SER A 147 -6.80 13.31 -7.52
C SER A 147 -5.37 13.28 -6.95
N THR A 148 -4.80 12.10 -6.69
CA THR A 148 -3.47 11.92 -6.11
C THR A 148 -2.37 12.07 -7.16
N THR A 149 -1.56 13.13 -7.00
CA THR A 149 -0.48 13.47 -7.96
C THR A 149 0.87 12.81 -7.66
N TYR A 150 1.15 12.57 -6.38
CA TYR A 150 2.42 12.04 -5.89
C TYR A 150 2.40 10.51 -5.81
N PRO A 151 3.56 9.83 -5.78
CA PRO A 151 3.62 8.38 -5.59
C PRO A 151 3.33 8.04 -4.12
N ARG A 152 2.08 8.25 -3.71
CA ARG A 152 1.56 8.00 -2.37
C ARG A 152 0.17 7.37 -2.48
N VAL A 153 -0.21 6.60 -1.47
CA VAL A 153 -1.57 6.07 -1.35
C VAL A 153 -2.27 6.85 -0.25
N GLN A 154 -3.18 7.72 -0.65
CA GLN A 154 -3.87 8.63 0.26
C GLN A 154 -4.96 7.89 1.05
N ILE A 155 -5.06 8.19 2.34
CA ILE A 155 -6.10 7.67 3.24
C ILE A 155 -7.20 8.71 3.31
N SER A 156 -8.45 8.29 3.12
CA SER A 156 -9.59 9.20 3.14
C SER A 156 -9.77 9.89 4.49
N ALA A 157 -10.35 11.09 4.45
CA ALA A 157 -10.63 11.86 5.65
C ALA A 157 -11.59 11.12 6.60
N SER A 158 -12.53 10.32 6.07
CA SER A 158 -13.48 9.52 6.86
C SER A 158 -12.75 8.52 7.77
N ILE A 159 -11.73 7.82 7.26
CA ILE A 159 -10.90 6.89 8.03
C ILE A 159 -10.11 7.64 9.10
N ILE A 160 -9.52 8.79 8.75
CA ILE A 160 -8.76 9.61 9.69
C ILE A 160 -9.66 10.14 10.81
N ASP A 161 -10.89 10.54 10.50
CA ASP A 161 -11.85 11.00 11.49
C ASP A 161 -12.32 9.85 12.41
N ASP A 162 -12.49 8.63 11.88
CA ASP A 162 -12.72 7.43 12.69
C ASP A 162 -11.54 7.15 13.64
N LEU A 163 -10.29 7.29 13.17
CA LEU A 163 -9.09 7.14 13.98
C LEU A 163 -8.98 8.23 15.07
N ARG A 164 -9.34 9.47 14.77
CA ARG A 164 -9.33 10.58 15.76
C ARG A 164 -10.32 10.34 16.89
N LYS A 165 -11.48 9.74 16.62
CA LYS A 165 -12.46 9.36 17.67
C LYS A 165 -11.83 8.42 18.71
N ILE A 166 -10.90 7.56 18.28
CA ILE A 166 -10.22 6.60 19.17
C ILE A 166 -8.86 7.07 19.68
N GLY A 167 -8.36 8.24 19.26
CA GLY A 167 -7.19 8.88 19.88
C GLY A 167 -6.05 9.25 18.96
N PHE A 168 -6.17 9.01 17.64
CA PHE A 168 -5.15 9.41 16.67
C PHE A 168 -4.83 10.91 16.76
N GLU A 169 -3.53 11.25 16.69
CA GLU A 169 -2.98 12.62 16.85
C GLU A 169 -3.22 13.30 18.20
N LYS A 170 -3.77 12.61 19.20
CA LYS A 170 -3.80 13.18 20.55
C LYS A 170 -2.37 13.28 21.07
N LYS A 171 -2.02 14.43 21.66
CA LYS A 171 -0.72 14.61 22.33
C LYS A 171 -0.55 13.50 23.38
N LYS A 172 0.38 12.59 23.13
CA LYS A 172 0.79 11.56 24.08
C LYS A 172 1.40 12.29 25.28
N THR A 173 0.67 12.37 26.39
CA THR A 173 1.23 12.83 27.67
C THR A 173 2.23 11.79 28.18
N VAL A 174 3.13 12.16 29.10
CA VAL A 174 4.13 11.25 29.67
C VAL A 174 3.47 9.98 30.25
N ASP A 175 2.24 10.09 30.76
CA ASP A 175 1.47 8.96 31.28
C ASP A 175 0.98 7.97 30.19
N TYR A 176 0.88 8.40 28.93
CA TYR A 176 0.41 7.58 27.80
C TYR A 176 1.36 6.40 27.51
N TYR A 177 2.67 6.60 27.65
CA TYR A 177 3.65 5.52 27.44
C TYR A 177 3.72 4.54 28.63
N THR A 178 3.34 4.98 29.83
CA THR A 178 3.25 4.12 31.03
C THR A 178 1.93 3.35 31.13
N ASP A 179 0.93 3.72 30.32
CA ASP A 179 -0.42 3.14 30.29
C ASP A 179 -0.78 2.46 28.95
N LEU A 180 0.20 1.97 28.18
CA LEU A 180 0.01 0.93 27.15
C LEU A 180 -0.41 -0.43 27.77
N LYS A 181 -1.36 -0.40 28.71
CA LYS A 181 -1.82 -1.54 29.51
C LYS A 181 -3.07 -2.18 28.92
N ASN A 182 -3.71 -1.55 27.94
CA ASN A 182 -4.95 -2.04 27.31
C ASN A 182 -4.77 -2.21 25.78
N ASP A 183 -5.34 -3.28 25.22
CA ASP A 183 -5.20 -3.68 23.82
C ASP A 183 -5.52 -2.57 22.80
N LYS A 184 -6.45 -1.65 23.12
CA LYS A 184 -6.84 -0.55 22.23
C LYS A 184 -5.72 0.45 21.96
N ASP A 185 -4.91 0.78 22.96
CA ASP A 185 -3.84 1.77 22.81
C ASP A 185 -2.65 1.16 22.05
N LEU A 186 -2.39 -0.13 22.26
CA LEU A 186 -1.41 -0.90 21.47
C LEU A 186 -1.83 -0.96 20.00
N HIS A 187 -3.09 -1.31 19.73
CA HIS A 187 -3.66 -1.36 18.39
C HIS A 187 -3.56 -0.01 17.65
N LEU A 188 -3.93 1.09 18.30
CA LEU A 188 -3.80 2.42 17.69
C LEU A 188 -2.33 2.77 17.39
N SER A 189 -1.41 2.45 18.32
CA SER A 189 0.01 2.72 18.12
C SER A 189 0.61 1.98 16.92
N GLU A 190 0.14 0.75 16.65
CA GLU A 190 0.56 -0.03 15.49
C GLU A 190 0.07 0.61 14.19
N ILE A 191 -1.21 0.98 14.12
CA ILE A 191 -1.81 1.67 12.96
C ILE A 191 -1.10 3.00 12.68
N GLU A 192 -0.79 3.78 13.72
CA GLU A 192 -0.08 5.06 13.60
C GLU A 192 1.26 4.93 12.87
N THR A 193 1.97 3.80 13.01
CA THR A 193 3.25 3.59 12.31
C THR A 193 3.10 3.53 10.79
N PHE A 194 1.91 3.22 10.29
CA PHE A 194 1.60 3.14 8.87
C PHE A 194 1.01 4.42 8.29
N ILE A 195 0.86 5.50 9.06
CA ILE A 195 0.18 6.71 8.61
C ILE A 195 1.13 7.91 8.70
N CYS A 196 1.32 8.58 7.58
CA CYS A 196 2.05 9.85 7.49
C CYS A 196 1.11 10.99 7.15
N LYS A 197 1.38 12.17 7.71
CA LYS A 197 0.76 13.41 7.28
C LYS A 197 1.69 14.13 6.29
N ASP A 198 1.16 14.54 5.16
CA ASP A 198 1.92 15.22 4.11
C ASP A 198 1.77 16.75 4.19
N PHE A 199 2.49 17.48 3.33
CA PHE A 199 2.53 18.95 3.30
C PHE A 199 1.19 19.61 2.93
N ASP A 200 0.26 18.86 2.32
CA ASP A 200 -1.07 19.32 1.90
C ASP A 200 -2.18 18.88 2.86
N ASP A 201 -1.81 18.57 4.10
CA ASP A 201 -2.69 18.08 5.17
C ASP A 201 -3.40 16.74 4.89
N CYS A 202 -3.10 16.10 3.76
CA CYS A 202 -3.56 14.74 3.48
C CYS A 202 -2.77 13.71 4.29
N TYR A 203 -3.40 12.59 4.60
CA TYR A 203 -2.73 11.43 5.21
C TYR A 203 -2.49 10.37 4.14
N PHE A 204 -1.38 9.66 4.25
CA PHE A 204 -1.02 8.60 3.32
C PHE A 204 -0.31 7.45 4.01
N VAL A 205 -0.29 6.30 3.33
CA VAL A 205 0.36 5.08 3.84
C VAL A 205 1.87 5.27 3.92
N HIS A 206 2.45 5.11 5.11
CA HIS A 206 3.89 5.16 5.37
C HIS A 206 4.59 3.91 4.83
N TYR A 207 4.80 3.84 3.53
CA TYR A 207 5.36 2.64 2.90
C TYR A 207 6.84 2.38 3.23
N PHE A 208 7.61 3.34 3.74
CA PHE A 208 8.97 3.06 4.23
C PHE A 208 9.00 2.35 5.58
N ASN A 209 7.89 2.32 6.32
CA ASN A 209 7.78 1.56 7.57
C ASN A 209 8.00 0.05 7.37
N THR A 210 7.75 -0.46 6.16
CA THR A 210 7.92 -1.90 5.85
C THR A 210 9.29 -2.24 5.28
N ILE A 211 10.24 -1.30 5.22
CA ILE A 211 11.54 -1.53 4.57
C ILE A 211 12.38 -2.62 5.25
N GLU A 212 12.24 -2.82 6.56
CA GLU A 212 12.95 -3.88 7.27
C GLU A 212 12.26 -5.23 7.10
N ASN A 213 10.92 -5.23 7.02
CA ASN A 213 10.11 -6.44 6.88
C ASN A 213 10.02 -6.93 5.43
N ILE A 214 10.38 -6.12 4.44
CA ILE A 214 10.35 -6.53 3.03
C ILE A 214 11.27 -7.72 2.72
N ALA A 215 12.30 -7.93 3.57
CA ALA A 215 13.19 -9.09 3.49
C ALA A 215 12.44 -10.43 3.58
N LEU A 216 11.23 -10.44 4.15
CA LEU A 216 10.36 -11.62 4.21
C LEU A 216 9.73 -11.96 2.86
N PHE A 217 9.63 -11.00 1.95
CA PHE A 217 8.96 -11.14 0.66
C PHE A 217 9.95 -11.18 -0.52
N ARG A 218 11.06 -10.45 -0.41
CA ARG A 218 12.09 -10.29 -1.44
C ARG A 218 13.47 -10.21 -0.79
N ASN A 219 14.54 -10.49 -1.56
CA ASN A 219 15.90 -10.18 -1.10
C ASN A 219 15.99 -8.71 -0.69
N SER A 220 16.66 -8.41 0.43
CA SER A 220 16.69 -7.10 1.11
C SER A 220 16.67 -5.91 0.14
N VAL A 221 15.59 -5.11 0.18
CA VAL A 221 15.53 -3.85 -0.56
C VAL A 221 16.54 -2.88 0.05
N LYS A 222 17.47 -2.41 -0.78
CA LYS A 222 18.57 -1.55 -0.35
C LYS A 222 18.16 -0.09 -0.41
N LYS A 223 18.32 0.65 0.69
CA LYS A 223 18.05 2.10 0.77
C LYS A 223 18.84 2.86 -0.30
N GLU A 224 20.03 2.38 -0.62
CA GLU A 224 20.94 2.92 -1.63
C GLU A 224 20.37 2.76 -3.04
N ARG A 225 19.73 1.62 -3.34
CA ARG A 225 19.09 1.37 -4.65
C ARG A 225 17.94 2.34 -4.88
N ILE A 226 17.10 2.55 -3.86
CA ILE A 226 16.00 3.52 -3.92
C ILE A 226 16.55 4.94 -4.15
N TYR A 227 17.61 5.33 -3.42
CA TYR A 227 18.26 6.62 -3.60
C TYR A 227 18.77 6.81 -5.04
N HIS A 228 19.49 5.82 -5.57
CA HIS A 228 20.02 5.88 -6.94
C HIS A 228 18.91 6.01 -7.98
N PHE A 229 17.84 5.22 -7.86
CA PHE A 229 16.66 5.35 -8.72
C PHE A 229 16.08 6.77 -8.68
N ILE A 230 15.88 7.34 -7.48
CA ILE A 230 15.36 8.71 -7.34
C ILE A 230 16.27 9.72 -8.05
N GLU A 231 17.58 9.66 -7.81
CA GLU A 231 18.56 10.58 -8.40
C GLU A 231 18.64 10.47 -9.92
N GLU A 232 18.58 9.26 -10.47
CA GLU A 232 18.55 9.01 -11.91
C GLU A 232 17.30 9.63 -12.55
N GLN A 233 16.14 9.45 -11.92
CA GLN A 233 14.89 9.98 -12.45
C GLN A 233 14.82 11.52 -12.34
N ILE A 234 15.35 12.12 -11.28
CA ILE A 234 15.50 13.59 -11.16
C ILE A 234 16.37 14.13 -12.29
N LYS A 235 17.51 13.49 -12.57
CA LYS A 235 18.41 13.89 -13.67
C LYS A 235 17.73 13.73 -15.03
N LYS A 236 17.09 12.58 -15.27
CA LYS A 236 16.42 12.24 -16.53
C LYS A 236 15.30 13.22 -16.89
N TYR A 237 14.55 13.67 -15.90
CA TYR A 237 13.39 14.55 -16.11
C TYR A 237 13.64 16.01 -15.72
N LYS A 238 14.90 16.43 -15.63
CA LYS A 238 15.27 17.81 -15.40
C LYS A 238 14.60 18.72 -16.44
N GLY A 239 13.83 19.70 -15.97
CA GLY A 239 13.07 20.62 -16.83
C GLY A 239 11.65 20.19 -17.16
N ASN A 240 11.26 18.92 -16.92
CA ASN A 240 9.86 18.51 -16.97
C ASN A 240 9.19 18.82 -15.62
N LYS A 241 8.40 19.91 -15.56
CA LYS A 241 7.80 20.41 -14.30
C LYS A 241 7.00 19.33 -13.55
N LYS A 242 6.15 18.55 -14.25
CA LYS A 242 5.29 17.53 -13.63
C LYS A 242 6.13 16.39 -13.03
N LEU A 243 7.09 15.87 -13.79
CA LEU A 243 7.93 14.76 -13.32
C LEU A 243 8.96 15.22 -12.28
N SER A 244 9.45 16.46 -12.37
CA SER A 244 10.31 17.05 -11.35
C SER A 244 9.61 17.16 -10.00
N LEU A 245 8.33 17.56 -9.97
CA LEU A 245 7.53 17.58 -8.73
C LEU A 245 7.34 16.17 -8.16
N LYS A 246 7.05 15.18 -9.01
CA LYS A 246 6.88 13.79 -8.61
C LYS A 246 8.12 13.23 -7.91
N TYR A 247 9.29 13.33 -8.55
CA TYR A 247 10.52 12.78 -8.00
C TYR A 247 11.11 13.64 -6.88
N GLY A 248 10.85 14.96 -6.90
CA GLY A 248 11.17 15.84 -5.78
C GLY A 248 10.40 15.49 -4.51
N TRP A 249 9.11 15.17 -4.62
CA TRP A 249 8.33 14.66 -3.50
C TRP A 249 8.92 13.36 -2.94
N LEU A 250 9.22 12.40 -3.82
CA LEU A 250 9.78 11.11 -3.42
C LEU A 250 11.16 11.26 -2.75
N ARG A 251 11.98 12.19 -3.23
CA ARG A 251 13.27 12.56 -2.60
C ARG A 251 13.06 13.11 -1.20
N ASN A 252 12.14 14.05 -1.01
CA ASN A 252 11.84 14.62 0.30
C ASN A 252 11.34 13.56 1.29
N TYR A 253 10.45 12.69 0.83
CA TYR A 253 9.94 11.58 1.63
C TYR A 253 11.06 10.59 2.01
N TYR A 254 11.92 10.22 1.05
CA TYR A 254 13.11 9.42 1.33
C TYR A 254 14.03 10.09 2.35
N ASP A 255 14.31 11.38 2.19
CA ASP A 255 15.21 12.09 3.10
C ASP A 255 14.64 12.18 4.51
N HIS A 256 13.34 12.39 4.64
CA HIS A 256 12.70 12.46 5.94
C HIS A 256 12.80 11.14 6.73
N TYR A 257 12.50 10.01 6.08
CA TYR A 257 12.32 8.72 6.77
C TYR A 257 13.51 7.77 6.67
N LEU A 258 14.31 7.86 5.61
CA LEU A 258 15.41 6.92 5.36
C LEU A 258 16.81 7.55 5.51
N SER A 259 17.00 8.82 5.13
CA SER A 259 18.36 9.43 5.14
C SER A 259 18.95 9.62 6.53
N LYS A 260 18.12 9.87 7.56
CA LYS A 260 18.58 10.02 8.96
C LYS A 260 19.28 8.77 9.51
N SER A 261 19.01 7.60 8.91
CA SER A 261 19.69 6.33 9.23
C SER A 261 20.91 6.02 8.36
N PHE A 262 21.07 6.74 7.24
CA PHE A 262 22.09 6.49 6.22
C PHE A 262 23.34 7.36 6.41
N ILE A 263 23.18 8.62 6.81
CA ILE A 263 24.31 9.53 7.08
C ILE A 263 25.14 9.04 8.28
N SER A 264 24.51 8.47 9.32
CA SER A 264 25.23 7.92 10.47
C SER A 264 26.13 6.74 10.08
N LYS A 265 25.63 5.79 9.28
CA LYS A 265 26.41 4.63 8.80
C LYS A 265 27.56 5.02 7.87
N ILE A 266 27.36 5.95 6.94
CA ILE A 266 28.46 6.47 6.10
C ILE A 266 29.51 7.19 6.95
N SER A 267 29.09 7.96 7.96
CA SER A 267 30.04 8.63 8.86
C SER A 267 30.86 7.65 9.70
N GLU A 268 30.26 6.54 10.14
CA GLU A 268 30.94 5.47 10.87
C GLU A 268 31.90 4.67 9.96
N GLU A 269 31.50 4.33 8.73
CA GLU A 269 32.37 3.64 7.77
C GLU A 269 33.55 4.51 7.31
N LEU A 270 33.34 5.82 7.14
CA LEU A 270 34.41 6.78 6.83
C LEU A 270 35.35 7.05 8.02
N HIS A 271 34.89 6.86 9.26
CA HIS A 271 35.74 6.91 10.45
C HIS A 271 36.51 5.60 10.67
N ASN A 272 35.86 4.45 10.45
CA ASN A 272 36.48 3.13 10.68
C ASN A 272 37.38 2.68 9.51
N GLY A 273 37.29 3.30 8.34
CA GLY A 273 38.21 3.09 7.21
C GLY A 273 39.51 3.91 7.27
N ARG A 274 39.78 4.61 8.38
CA ARG A 274 41.02 5.36 8.64
C ARG A 274 41.79 4.80 9.84
N HIS A 275 42.02 3.49 9.88
CA HIS A 275 43.00 2.87 10.77
C HIS A 275 43.77 1.77 10.06
#